data_AF-A0A2I0AKQ1-F1
#
_entry.id   AF-A0A2I0AKQ1-F1
#
_cell.length_a   1.000
_cell.length_b   1.000
_cell.length_c   1.000
_cell.angle_alpha   90.00
_cell.angle_beta   90.00
_cell.angle_gamma   90.00
#
_symmetry.space_group_name_H-M   'P 1'
#
loop_
_entity.id
_entity.type
_entity.pdbx_description
1 polymer ?
#
loop_
_entity_poly.entity_id
_entity_poly.type
_entity_poly.pdbx_seq_one_letter_code
_entity_poly.pdbx_strand_id
1 'polypeptide(L)'
;MKQELIVRFIGRICMALSDMVLANIQQGETESLRSYTNHFFAAATEMEDVDPTVAIHNYRRGLISGDLFKSLQLVKPKSFPELMARASQFVLLEDTGNDAPDV
;
A
#
# COMPACT_ATOMS: atom_id res chain seq x y z
N MET A 1 34.38 4.57 -4.41
CA MET A 1 33.96 4.42 -5.83
C MET A 1 33.38 3.04 -6.15
N LYS A 2 34.10 1.91 -6.00
CA LYS A 2 33.56 0.57 -6.33
C LYS A 2 32.38 0.12 -5.42
N GLN A 3 32.49 0.29 -4.11
CA GLN A 3 31.44 -0.13 -3.16
C GLN A 3 30.15 0.69 -3.31
N GLU A 4 30.26 2.01 -3.49
CA GLU A 4 29.11 2.88 -3.72
C GLU A 4 28.33 2.50 -4.98
N LEU A 5 29.04 2.12 -6.06
CA LEU A 5 28.40 1.65 -7.29
C LEU A 5 27.62 0.35 -7.05
N ILE A 6 28.19 -0.58 -6.27
CA ILE A 6 27.55 -1.86 -5.91
C ILE A 6 26.28 -1.61 -5.09
N VAL A 7 26.35 -0.76 -4.06
CA VAL A 7 25.18 -0.42 -3.23
C VAL A 7 24.07 0.20 -4.07
N ARG A 8 24.39 1.14 -4.96
CA ARG A 8 23.41 1.79 -5.84
C ARG A 8 22.79 0.80 -6.83
N PHE A 9 23.57 -0.16 -7.32
CA PHE A 9 23.07 -1.19 -8.23
C PHE A 9 22.13 -2.17 -7.52
N ILE A 10 22.53 -2.65 -6.33
CA ILE A 10 21.70 -3.50 -5.47
C ILE A 10 20.39 -2.79 -5.13
N GLY A 11 20.47 -1.53 -4.68
CA GLY A 11 19.27 -0.75 -4.35
C GLY A 11 18.28 -0.64 -5.51
N ARG A 12 18.75 -0.40 -6.74
CA ARG A 12 17.89 -0.36 -7.93
C ARG A 12 17.23 -1.71 -8.22
N ILE A 13 17.96 -2.81 -8.05
CA ILE A 13 17.40 -4.17 -8.23
C ILE A 13 16.34 -4.44 -7.17
N CYS A 14 16.62 -4.16 -5.90
CA CYS A 14 15.68 -4.34 -4.80
C CYS A 14 14.39 -3.51 -5.02
N MET A 15 14.53 -2.25 -5.44
CA MET A 15 13.39 -1.41 -5.80
C MET A 15 12.55 -2.03 -6.92
N ALA A 16 13.18 -2.45 -8.03
CA ALA A 16 12.47 -3.05 -9.16
C ALA A 16 11.76 -4.36 -8.80
N LEU A 17 12.38 -5.19 -7.96
CA LEU A 17 11.77 -6.44 -7.48
C LEU A 17 10.57 -6.15 -6.57
N SER A 18 10.69 -5.21 -5.64
CA SER A 18 9.58 -4.82 -4.77
C SER A 18 8.41 -4.21 -5.56
N ASP A 19 8.70 -3.37 -6.56
CA ASP A 19 7.69 -2.79 -7.45
C ASP A 19 6.96 -3.88 -8.23
N MET A 20 7.70 -4.84 -8.80
CA MET A 20 7.12 -5.96 -9.54
C MET A 20 6.16 -6.80 -8.66
N VAL A 21 6.56 -7.11 -7.42
CA VAL A 21 5.71 -7.93 -6.54
C VAL A 21 4.48 -7.13 -6.09
N LEU A 22 4.65 -5.90 -5.61
CA LEU A 22 3.56 -5.09 -5.09
C LEU A 22 2.57 -4.65 -6.19
N ALA A 23 3.02 -4.46 -7.43
CA ALA A 23 2.15 -4.12 -8.55
C ALA A 23 1.11 -5.20 -8.87
N ASN A 24 1.38 -6.46 -8.52
CA ASN A 24 0.44 -7.57 -8.72
C ASN A 24 -0.64 -7.66 -7.62
N ILE A 25 -0.56 -6.82 -6.59
CA ILE A 25 -1.51 -6.80 -5.48
C ILE A 25 -2.61 -5.78 -5.79
N GLN A 26 -3.71 -6.26 -6.36
CA GLN A 26 -4.89 -5.47 -6.70
C GLN A 26 -6.05 -5.85 -5.79
N GLN A 27 -6.83 -4.87 -5.36
CA GLN A 27 -8.07 -5.09 -4.63
C GLN A 27 -9.10 -5.75 -5.56
N GLY A 28 -9.63 -6.89 -5.15
CA GLY A 28 -10.71 -7.55 -5.88
C GLY A 28 -12.02 -6.75 -5.87
N GLU A 29 -12.85 -6.87 -6.91
CA GLU A 29 -14.10 -6.11 -7.05
C GLU A 29 -15.06 -6.22 -5.85
N THR A 30 -15.05 -7.38 -5.18
CA THR A 30 -15.86 -7.68 -4.00
C THR A 30 -15.03 -7.80 -2.72
N GLU A 31 -13.74 -7.48 -2.80
CA GLU A 31 -12.83 -7.58 -1.68
C GLU A 31 -12.98 -6.37 -0.75
N SER A 32 -13.16 -6.64 0.54
CA SER A 32 -13.21 -5.59 1.56
C SER A 32 -11.88 -4.84 1.64
N LEU A 33 -11.95 -3.57 2.04
CA LEU A 33 -10.75 -2.76 2.21
C LEU A 33 -9.82 -3.37 3.27
N ARG A 34 -10.39 -4.02 4.29
CA ARG A 34 -9.65 -4.76 5.32
C ARG A 34 -8.81 -5.89 4.74
N SER A 35 -9.42 -6.76 3.92
CA SER A 35 -8.72 -7.88 3.29
C SER A 35 -7.58 -7.37 2.42
N TYR A 36 -7.89 -6.41 1.54
CA TYR A 36 -6.90 -5.79 0.66
C TYR A 36 -5.70 -5.20 1.42
N THR A 37 -6.03 -4.39 2.43
CA THR A 37 -5.03 -3.70 3.25
C THR A 37 -4.12 -4.67 3.99
N ASN A 38 -4.69 -5.75 4.53
CA ASN A 38 -3.92 -6.74 5.27
C ASN A 38 -2.93 -7.49 4.37
N HIS A 39 -3.37 -8.01 3.23
CA HIS A 39 -2.47 -8.79 2.38
C HIS A 39 -1.44 -7.91 1.66
N PHE A 40 -1.79 -6.67 1.31
CA PHE A 40 -0.81 -5.73 0.75
C PHE A 40 0.28 -5.41 1.78
N PHE A 41 -0.10 -5.03 3.01
CA PHE A 41 0.89 -4.68 4.01
C PHE A 41 1.69 -5.87 4.50
N ALA A 42 1.09 -7.07 4.59
CA ALA A 42 1.83 -8.30 4.86
C ALA A 42 2.97 -8.50 3.83
N ALA A 43 2.65 -8.47 2.54
CA ALA A 43 3.63 -8.61 1.47
C ALA A 43 4.71 -7.51 1.50
N ALA A 44 4.33 -6.27 1.79
CA ALA A 44 5.29 -5.17 1.91
C ALA A 44 6.19 -5.29 3.15
N THR A 45 5.69 -5.80 4.28
CA THR A 45 6.48 -5.99 5.51
C THR A 45 7.41 -7.21 5.48
N GLU A 46 7.10 -8.21 4.65
CA GLU A 46 7.99 -9.36 4.43
C GLU A 46 9.24 -8.97 3.63
N MET A 47 9.20 -7.84 2.92
CA MET A 47 10.33 -7.29 2.18
C MET A 47 11.18 -6.39 3.08
N GLU A 48 12.48 -6.68 3.18
CA GLU A 48 13.39 -6.04 4.14
C GLU A 48 13.57 -4.52 3.93
N ASP A 49 13.39 -4.00 2.70
CA ASP A 49 13.73 -2.61 2.36
C ASP A 49 12.87 -2.06 1.19
N VAL A 50 11.55 -2.01 1.37
CA VAL A 50 10.66 -1.41 0.37
C VAL A 50 10.75 0.11 0.42
N ASP A 51 11.09 0.73 -0.72
CA ASP A 51 11.03 2.20 -0.86
C ASP A 51 9.59 2.68 -0.57
N PRO A 52 9.38 3.60 0.38
CA PRO A 52 8.04 4.09 0.73
C PRO A 52 7.26 4.63 -0.48
N THR A 53 7.94 5.23 -1.45
CA THR A 53 7.33 5.74 -2.69
C THR A 53 6.78 4.60 -3.54
N VAL A 54 7.49 3.48 -3.63
CA VAL A 54 7.06 2.27 -4.34
C VAL A 54 5.84 1.66 -3.65
N ALA A 55 5.88 1.51 -2.32
CA ALA A 55 4.75 1.00 -1.55
C ALA A 55 3.50 1.89 -1.70
N ILE A 56 3.65 3.21 -1.52
CA ILE A 56 2.54 4.18 -1.64
C ILE A 56 1.97 4.18 -3.06
N HIS A 57 2.83 4.10 -4.08
CA HIS A 57 2.38 4.04 -5.47
C HIS A 57 1.53 2.79 -5.72
N ASN A 58 2.06 1.61 -5.38
CA ASN A 58 1.41 0.34 -5.66
C ASN A 58 0.14 0.12 -4.83
N TYR A 59 0.14 0.51 -3.55
CA TYR A 59 -1.07 0.46 -2.72
C TYR A 59 -2.19 1.31 -3.33
N ARG A 60 -1.88 2.56 -3.71
CA ARG A 60 -2.88 3.43 -4.31
C ARG A 60 -3.36 2.92 -5.67
N ARG A 61 -2.46 2.33 -6.47
CA ARG A 61 -2.79 1.77 -7.78
C ARG A 61 -3.67 0.52 -7.67
N GLY A 62 -3.45 -0.29 -6.63
CA GLY A 62 -4.19 -1.52 -6.41
C GLY A 62 -5.58 -1.32 -5.82
N LEU A 63 -5.87 -0.18 -5.20
CA LEU A 63 -7.20 0.13 -4.67
C LEU A 63 -8.26 0.27 -5.78
N ILE A 64 -9.46 -0.20 -5.47
CA ILE A 64 -10.67 0.23 -6.19
C ILE A 64 -10.91 1.71 -5.92
N SER A 65 -11.44 2.42 -6.91
CA SER A 65 -11.81 3.83 -6.75
C SER A 65 -12.86 3.99 -5.65
N GLY A 66 -12.47 4.62 -4.55
CA GLY A 66 -13.28 4.84 -3.36
C GLY A 66 -12.73 5.96 -2.49
N ASP A 67 -13.23 6.10 -1.26
CA ASP A 67 -12.88 7.26 -0.44
C ASP A 67 -11.45 7.23 0.09
N LEU A 68 -10.88 6.05 0.37
CA LEU A 68 -9.46 5.93 0.67
C LEU A 68 -8.60 6.33 -0.54
N PHE A 69 -8.94 5.86 -1.74
CA PHE A 69 -8.22 6.23 -2.98
C PHE A 69 -8.20 7.76 -3.16
N LYS A 70 -9.36 8.42 -3.02
CA LYS A 70 -9.48 9.89 -3.11
C LYS A 70 -8.67 10.58 -2.01
N SER A 71 -8.72 10.09 -0.78
CA SER A 71 -7.97 10.64 0.36
C SER A 71 -6.46 10.59 0.12
N LEU A 72 -5.96 9.46 -0.40
CA LEU A 72 -4.55 9.28 -0.76
C LEU A 72 -4.12 10.11 -1.97
N GLN A 73 -5.05 10.44 -2.87
CA GLN A 73 -4.80 11.35 -3.98
C GLN A 73 -4.72 12.80 -3.51
N LEU A 74 -5.61 13.21 -2.61
CA LEU A 74 -5.68 14.56 -2.06
C LEU A 74 -4.48 14.88 -1.18
N VAL A 75 -4.15 13.96 -0.27
CA VAL A 75 -2.99 14.08 0.61
C VAL A 75 -2.14 12.83 0.44
N LYS A 76 -1.04 12.96 -0.31
CA LYS A 76 -0.09 11.86 -0.49
C LYS A 76 0.64 11.58 0.83
N PRO A 77 0.62 10.34 1.34
CA PRO A 77 1.47 9.98 2.48
C PRO A 77 2.95 10.21 2.17
N LYS A 78 3.73 10.58 3.19
CA LYS A 78 5.18 10.78 3.06
C LYS A 78 6.00 9.60 3.56
N SER A 79 5.35 8.64 4.21
CA SER A 79 6.00 7.48 4.81
C SER A 79 5.06 6.27 4.83
N PHE A 80 5.65 5.08 4.98
CA PHE A 80 4.89 3.84 5.09
C PHE A 80 3.99 3.80 6.33
N PRO A 81 4.42 4.25 7.53
CA PRO A 81 3.52 4.36 8.69
C PRO A 81 2.34 5.32 8.49
N GLU A 82 2.54 6.44 7.79
CA GLU A 82 1.43 7.37 7.49
C GLU A 82 0.40 6.73 6.55
N LEU A 83 0.89 5.98 5.54
CA LEU A 83 0.03 5.20 4.65
C LEU A 83 -0.79 4.17 5.43
N MET A 84 -0.13 3.39 6.29
CA MET A 84 -0.78 2.37 7.12
C MET A 84 -1.84 2.99 8.03
N ALA A 85 -1.51 4.07 8.75
CA ALA A 85 -2.45 4.73 9.64
C ALA A 85 -3.70 5.23 8.89
N ARG A 86 -3.51 5.81 7.69
CA ARG A 86 -4.63 6.28 6.86
C ARG A 86 -5.48 5.10 6.37
N ALA A 87 -4.86 4.03 5.89
CA ALA A 87 -5.58 2.81 5.50
C ALA A 87 -6.40 2.23 6.67
N SER A 88 -5.81 2.10 7.85
CA SER A 88 -6.50 1.60 9.05
C SER A 88 -7.71 2.45 9.46
N GLN A 89 -7.64 3.78 9.30
CA GLN A 89 -8.79 4.66 9.56
C GLN A 89 -9.97 4.35 8.63
N PHE A 90 -9.70 4.19 7.33
CA PHE A 90 -10.75 3.88 6.35
C PHE A 90 -11.28 2.45 6.48
N VAL A 91 -10.41 1.49 6.85
CA VAL A 91 -10.82 0.13 7.20
C VAL A 91 -11.80 0.13 8.39
N LEU A 92 -11.55 0.94 9.40
CA LEU A 92 -12.48 1.08 10.52
C LEU A 92 -13.80 1.73 10.10
N LEU A 93 -13.75 2.77 9.26
CA LEU A 93 -14.94 3.44 8.72
C LEU A 93 -15.82 2.49 7.92
N GLU A 94 -15.23 1.67 7.02
CA GLU A 94 -15.95 0.65 6.25
C GLU A 94 -16.65 -0.37 7.17
N ASP A 95 -15.92 -0.93 8.14
CA ASP A 95 -16.47 -1.88 9.10
C ASP A 95 -17.65 -1.27 9.88
N THR A 96 -17.49 -0.06 10.42
CA THR A 96 -18.56 0.60 11.21
C THR A 96 -19.78 1.00 10.37
N GLY A 97 -19.60 1.26 9.08
CA GLY A 97 -20.70 1.56 8.16
C GLY A 97 -21.51 0.32 7.79
N ASN A 98 -20.87 -0.86 7.75
CA ASN A 98 -21.53 -2.14 7.47
C ASN A 98 -22.32 -2.69 8.68
N ASP A 99 -22.05 -2.20 9.90
CA ASP A 99 -22.74 -2.61 11.13
C ASP A 99 -24.02 -1.80 11.43
N ALA A 100 -24.39 -0.83 10.58
CA ALA A 100 -25.63 -0.08 10.76
C ALA A 100 -26.85 -0.98 10.42
N PRO A 101 -27.85 -1.10 11.31
CA PRO A 101 -29.06 -1.86 10.99
C PRO A 101 -29.81 -1.16 9.85
N ASP A 102 -30.25 -1.93 8.85
CA ASP A 102 -31.21 -1.45 7.85
C ASP A 102 -32.44 -0.89 8.59
N VAL A 103 -32.63 0.44 8.50
CA VAL A 103 -33.79 1.16 9.05
C VAL A 103 -34.90 1.22 8.02
#